data_AF-A0A1H7DUF4-F1
#
_entry.id   AF-A0A1H7DUF4-F1
#
_cell.length_a   1.000
_cell.length_b   1.000
_cell.length_c   1.000
_cell.angle_alpha   90.00
_cell.angle_beta   90.00
_cell.angle_gamma   90.00
#
_symmetry.space_group_name_H-M   'P 1'
#
loop_
_entity.id
_entity.type
_entity.pdbx_description
1 polymer ?
#
loop_
_entity_poly.entity_id
_entity_poly.type
_entity_poly.pdbx_seq_one_letter_code
_entity_poly.pdbx_strand_id
1 'polypeptide(L)'
;MWSWDQGRLDYFQFDNLKKIARFALKHDLRSEDHDALVGAVGLPFSPKQAAYKPWRNYARTFKSMGLVYQNGAVAEPTVIATLLADDGSITTDEYFHFLAEYTSSPSPALQGWDNTADLRYPLIFALKFLLAKAAKGLEQTTLSEIGSAYDASGFTGEEDATAFEALVVSTT
;
A
#
# COMPACT_ATOMS: atom_id res chain seq x y z
N MET A 1 -5.52 13.27 -2.98
CA MET A 1 -5.35 12.21 -4.00
C MET A 1 -4.53 11.09 -3.37
N TRP A 2 -5.09 9.88 -3.24
CA TRP A 2 -4.38 8.77 -2.60
C TRP A 2 -3.09 8.44 -3.35
N SER A 3 -1.95 8.59 -2.68
CA SER A 3 -0.60 8.39 -3.23
C SER A 3 -0.30 6.96 -3.69
N TRP A 4 -1.22 6.03 -3.48
CA TRP A 4 -1.07 4.59 -3.67
C TRP A 4 -1.42 4.14 -5.10
N ASP A 5 -2.36 4.82 -5.75
CA ASP A 5 -2.78 4.46 -7.10
C ASP A 5 -1.92 5.18 -8.15
N GLN A 6 -1.11 4.39 -8.87
CA GLN A 6 -0.38 4.83 -10.05
C GLN A 6 -0.88 4.17 -11.34
N GLY A 7 -2.08 3.57 -11.32
CA GLY A 7 -2.64 2.83 -12.46
C GLY A 7 -1.92 1.52 -12.76
N ARG A 8 -1.37 0.86 -11.73
CA ARG A 8 -0.48 -0.31 -11.85
C ARG A 8 -0.86 -1.43 -10.87
N LEU A 9 -2.12 -1.87 -10.90
CA LEU A 9 -2.69 -2.80 -9.93
C LEU A 9 -1.97 -4.16 -9.88
N ASP A 10 -1.41 -4.63 -10.99
CA ASP A 10 -0.72 -5.93 -11.05
C ASP A 10 0.46 -6.02 -10.06
N TYR A 11 1.08 -4.88 -9.73
CA TYR A 11 2.21 -4.83 -8.79
C TYR A 11 1.78 -4.95 -7.32
N PHE A 12 0.48 -4.84 -7.05
CA PHE A 12 -0.12 -4.97 -5.72
C PHE A 12 -0.77 -6.35 -5.51
N GLN A 13 -0.82 -7.19 -6.55
CA GLN A 13 -1.34 -8.55 -6.43
C GLN A 13 -0.43 -9.39 -5.52
N PHE A 14 -1.05 -10.12 -4.60
CA PHE A 14 -0.35 -10.91 -3.59
C PHE A 14 0.74 -11.82 -4.18
N ASP A 15 0.43 -12.58 -5.24
CA ASP A 15 1.41 -13.46 -5.89
C ASP A 15 2.59 -12.71 -6.50
N ASN A 16 2.37 -11.51 -7.04
CA ASN A 16 3.45 -10.68 -7.59
C ASN A 16 4.29 -10.07 -6.46
N LEU A 17 3.67 -9.68 -5.34
CA LEU A 17 4.39 -9.24 -4.15
C LEU A 17 5.31 -10.33 -3.60
N LYS A 18 4.87 -11.60 -3.59
CA LYS A 18 5.73 -12.74 -3.21
C LYS A 18 6.94 -12.89 -4.13
N LYS A 19 6.76 -12.74 -5.45
CA LYS A 19 7.89 -12.79 -6.41
C LYS A 19 8.87 -11.63 -6.19
N ILE A 20 8.36 -10.41 -5.99
CA ILE A 20 9.20 -9.24 -5.71
C ILE A 20 9.94 -9.43 -4.39
N ALA A 21 9.28 -9.95 -3.35
CA ALA A 21 9.89 -10.24 -2.05
C ALA A 21 11.07 -11.22 -2.18
N ARG A 22 10.88 -12.35 -2.87
CA ARG A 22 11.95 -13.33 -3.13
C ARG A 22 13.15 -12.72 -3.83
N PHE A 23 12.92 -11.82 -4.77
CA PHE A 23 13.97 -11.11 -5.45
C PHE A 23 14.68 -10.13 -4.50
N ALA A 24 13.92 -9.32 -3.74
CA ALA A 24 14.44 -8.34 -2.79
C ALA A 24 15.30 -8.95 -1.66
N LEU A 25 15.05 -10.21 -1.27
CA LEU A 25 15.89 -10.91 -0.29
C LEU A 25 17.33 -11.18 -0.77
N LYS A 26 17.55 -11.19 -2.09
CA LYS A 26 18.85 -11.53 -2.69
C LYS A 26 19.47 -10.36 -3.45
N HIS A 27 18.72 -9.30 -3.67
CA HIS A 27 19.05 -8.21 -4.58
C HIS A 27 18.62 -6.86 -4.01
N ASP A 28 19.46 -5.83 -4.18
CA ASP A 28 19.12 -4.47 -3.79
C ASP A 28 18.25 -3.80 -4.87
N LEU A 29 16.93 -3.74 -4.63
CA LEU A 29 15.96 -3.15 -5.55
C LEU A 29 16.28 -1.72 -6.00
N ARG A 30 17.15 -0.99 -5.27
CA ARG A 30 17.55 0.37 -5.64
C ARG A 30 18.61 0.42 -6.74
N SER A 31 19.53 -0.55 -6.77
CA SER A 31 20.63 -0.60 -7.74
C SER A 31 20.37 -1.54 -8.91
N GLU A 32 19.43 -2.47 -8.76
CA GLU A 32 19.13 -3.50 -9.75
C GLU A 32 18.65 -2.99 -11.11
N ASP A 33 19.04 -3.75 -12.13
CA ASP A 33 18.66 -3.50 -13.51
C ASP A 33 17.27 -4.04 -13.84
N HIS A 34 16.67 -3.42 -14.85
CA HIS A 34 15.32 -3.76 -15.33
C HIS A 34 15.16 -5.26 -15.64
N ASP A 35 16.08 -5.84 -16.40
CA ASP A 35 15.90 -7.17 -16.98
C ASP A 35 15.96 -8.30 -15.93
N ALA A 36 16.76 -8.13 -14.87
CA ALA A 36 16.81 -9.09 -13.77
C ALA A 36 15.47 -9.14 -13.02
N LEU A 37 14.91 -7.97 -12.68
CA LEU A 37 13.65 -7.87 -11.96
C LEU A 37 12.47 -8.33 -12.83
N VAL A 38 12.43 -7.99 -14.12
CA VAL A 38 11.43 -8.50 -15.06
C VAL A 38 11.51 -10.02 -15.18
N GLY A 39 12.72 -10.57 -15.32
CA GLY A 39 12.92 -12.02 -15.42
C GLY A 39 12.42 -12.79 -14.19
N ALA A 40 12.55 -12.20 -13.00
CA ALA A 40 12.11 -12.81 -11.75
C ALA A 40 10.60 -12.67 -11.49
N VAL A 41 10.02 -11.51 -11.80
CA VAL A 41 8.64 -11.16 -11.40
C VAL A 41 7.64 -11.38 -12.53
N GLY A 42 8.07 -11.22 -13.79
CA GLY A 42 7.22 -11.31 -14.98
C GLY A 42 6.37 -10.06 -15.26
N LEU A 43 6.62 -8.94 -14.56
CA LEU A 43 5.92 -7.67 -14.76
C LEU A 43 6.76 -6.66 -15.56
N PRO A 44 6.16 -5.80 -16.40
CA PRO A 44 6.89 -4.87 -17.24
C PRO A 44 7.30 -3.59 -16.49
N PHE A 45 8.47 -3.59 -15.82
CA PHE A 45 9.01 -2.49 -15.00
C PHE A 45 9.41 -1.22 -15.80
N SER A 46 8.46 -0.57 -16.46
CA SER A 46 8.71 0.57 -17.37
C SER A 46 9.18 1.86 -16.68
N PRO A 47 9.90 2.76 -17.40
CA PRO A 47 10.44 2.58 -18.76
C PRO A 47 11.73 1.75 -18.77
N LYS A 48 11.95 0.97 -19.83
CA LYS A 48 13.21 0.22 -20.04
C LYS A 48 14.29 1.16 -20.57
N GLN A 49 15.02 1.82 -19.67
CA GLN A 49 16.15 2.70 -20.02
C GLN A 49 17.30 2.48 -19.03
N ALA A 50 18.55 2.40 -19.51
CA ALA A 50 19.71 2.10 -18.67
C ALA A 50 19.93 3.10 -17.51
N ALA A 51 19.62 4.38 -17.75
CA ALA A 51 19.67 5.44 -16.73
C ALA A 51 18.43 5.49 -15.83
N TYR A 52 17.41 4.66 -16.08
CA TYR A 52 16.13 4.65 -15.38
C TYR A 52 15.91 3.31 -14.69
N LYS A 53 16.45 3.19 -13.47
CA LYS A 53 16.25 1.97 -12.66
C LYS A 53 14.79 1.84 -12.22
N PRO A 54 14.26 0.61 -12.06
CA PRO A 54 12.90 0.37 -11.56
C PRO A 54 12.58 1.13 -10.28
N TRP A 55 13.54 1.23 -9.35
CA TRP A 55 13.39 2.01 -8.11
C TRP A 55 12.75 3.37 -8.31
N ARG A 56 13.15 4.12 -9.34
CA ARG A 56 12.66 5.48 -9.57
C ARG A 56 11.14 5.55 -9.73
N ASN A 57 10.52 4.53 -10.31
CA ASN A 57 9.07 4.45 -10.50
C ASN A 57 8.36 3.62 -9.44
N TYR A 58 9.01 2.57 -8.95
CA TYR A 58 8.34 1.53 -8.17
C TYR A 58 8.73 1.52 -6.69
N ALA A 59 9.68 2.37 -6.25
CA ALA A 59 10.07 2.48 -4.84
C ALA A 59 8.89 2.76 -3.91
N ARG A 60 7.90 3.53 -4.36
CA ARG A 60 6.69 3.75 -3.58
C ARG A 60 5.95 2.45 -3.36
N THR A 61 5.68 1.67 -4.41
CA THR A 61 5.02 0.37 -4.29
C THR A 61 5.81 -0.57 -3.37
N PHE A 62 7.12 -0.69 -3.56
CA PHE A 62 7.94 -1.59 -2.75
C PHE A 62 7.90 -1.23 -1.25
N LYS A 63 7.97 0.07 -0.93
CA LYS A 63 7.90 0.54 0.45
C LYS A 63 6.48 0.46 1.02
N SER A 64 5.47 0.93 0.28
CA SER A 64 4.07 0.95 0.69
C SER A 64 3.50 -0.44 0.94
N MET A 65 4.00 -1.46 0.24
CA MET A 65 3.62 -2.86 0.45
C MET A 65 4.49 -3.57 1.51
N GLY A 66 5.35 -2.81 2.20
CA GLY A 66 6.21 -3.33 3.26
C GLY A 66 7.26 -4.31 2.77
N LEU A 67 7.67 -4.29 1.49
CA LEU A 67 8.67 -5.23 0.97
C LEU A 67 10.10 -4.82 1.35
N VAL A 68 10.37 -3.52 1.31
CA VAL A 68 11.69 -2.96 1.63
C VAL A 68 11.54 -1.65 2.37
N TYR A 69 12.59 -1.27 3.11
CA TYR A 69 12.78 0.09 3.59
C TYR A 69 14.08 0.66 3.04
N GLN A 70 14.17 1.98 2.96
CA GLN A 70 15.36 2.64 2.43
C GLN A 70 16.33 2.96 3.56
N ASN A 71 17.48 2.28 3.58
CA ASN A 71 18.58 2.56 4.48
C ASN A 71 19.71 3.27 3.73
N GLY A 72 19.75 4.60 3.80
CA GLY A 72 20.74 5.41 3.09
C GLY A 72 20.67 5.22 1.57
N ALA A 73 21.65 4.51 1.00
CA ALA A 73 21.77 4.23 -0.44
C ALA A 73 21.20 2.87 -0.87
N VAL A 74 20.80 2.02 0.07
CA VAL A 74 20.38 0.63 -0.17
C VAL A 74 18.89 0.46 0.14
N ALA A 75 18.20 -0.43 -0.58
CA ALA A 75 16.89 -0.93 -0.21
C ALA A 75 17.04 -2.26 0.53
N GLU A 76 16.72 -2.28 1.82
CA GLU A 76 16.82 -3.47 2.64
C GLU A 76 15.47 -4.18 2.76
N PRO A 77 15.42 -5.51 2.65
CA PRO A 77 14.18 -6.26 2.84
C PRO A 77 13.67 -6.16 4.28
N THR A 78 12.35 -6.12 4.43
CA THR A 78 11.69 -6.17 5.73
C THR A 78 11.47 -7.62 6.20
N VAL A 79 11.05 -7.78 7.45
CA VAL A 79 10.54 -9.08 7.95
C VAL A 79 9.33 -9.56 7.13
N ILE A 80 8.46 -8.64 6.69
CA ILE A 80 7.28 -8.97 5.87
C ILE A 80 7.70 -9.54 4.51
N ALA A 81 8.78 -9.04 3.90
CA ALA A 81 9.32 -9.64 2.68
C ALA A 81 9.83 -11.06 2.90
N THR A 82 10.47 -11.33 4.04
CA THR A 82 10.88 -12.70 4.41
C THR A 82 9.67 -13.63 4.51
N LEU A 83 8.60 -13.19 5.18
CA LEU A 83 7.36 -13.96 5.32
C LEU A 83 6.65 -14.17 3.97
N LEU A 84 6.57 -13.15 3.11
CA LEU A 84 5.97 -13.27 1.78
C LEU A 84 6.77 -14.20 0.86
N ALA A 85 8.09 -14.23 0.99
CA ALA A 85 8.94 -15.06 0.14
C ALA A 85 8.78 -16.56 0.42
N ASP A 86 8.44 -16.90 1.67
CA ASP A 86 8.26 -18.26 2.15
C ASP A 86 6.83 -18.77 1.90
N ASP A 87 6.69 -19.79 1.06
CA ASP A 87 5.37 -20.28 0.65
C ASP A 87 4.62 -20.93 1.82
N GLY A 88 3.45 -20.38 2.14
CA GLY A 88 2.60 -20.87 3.23
C GLY A 88 2.93 -20.29 4.61
N SER A 89 3.92 -19.40 4.70
CA SER A 89 4.30 -18.72 5.97
C SER A 89 3.22 -17.75 6.45
N ILE A 90 2.59 -17.04 5.51
CA ILE A 90 1.45 -16.15 5.74
C ILE A 90 0.38 -16.34 4.67
N THR A 91 -0.87 -16.16 5.07
CA THR A 91 -2.04 -16.15 4.21
C THR A 91 -2.30 -14.76 3.62
N THR A 92 -3.15 -14.70 2.60
CA THR A 92 -3.59 -13.42 2.03
C THR A 92 -4.35 -12.57 3.04
N ASP A 93 -5.15 -13.19 3.92
CA ASP A 93 -5.94 -12.49 4.93
C ASP A 93 -5.04 -11.87 6.01
N GLU A 94 -4.03 -12.61 6.49
CA GLU A 94 -3.04 -12.08 7.44
C GLU A 94 -2.24 -10.92 6.84
N TYR A 95 -1.85 -11.04 5.56
CA TYR A 95 -1.16 -9.96 4.87
C TYR A 95 -2.07 -8.75 4.63
N PHE A 96 -3.35 -8.97 4.32
CA PHE A 96 -4.32 -7.89 4.17
C PHE A 96 -4.57 -7.16 5.50
N HIS A 97 -4.65 -7.90 6.59
CA HIS A 97 -4.72 -7.34 7.94
C HIS A 97 -3.49 -6.49 8.26
N PHE A 98 -2.27 -7.01 7.99
CA PHE A 98 -1.04 -6.23 8.08
C PHE A 98 -1.11 -4.94 7.24
N LEU A 99 -1.55 -5.03 5.98
CA LEU A 99 -1.66 -3.86 5.11
C LEU A 99 -2.64 -2.82 5.64
N ALA A 100 -3.74 -3.23 6.28
CA ALA A 100 -4.70 -2.33 6.88
C ALA A 100 -4.05 -1.43 7.96
N GLU A 101 -3.21 -2.01 8.80
CA GLU A 101 -2.48 -1.29 9.86
C GLU A 101 -1.24 -0.55 9.34
N TYR A 102 -0.54 -1.13 8.36
CA TYR A 102 0.67 -0.54 7.78
C TYR A 102 0.37 0.68 6.90
N THR A 103 -0.82 0.72 6.30
CA THR A 103 -1.26 1.82 5.44
C THR A 103 -1.66 3.02 6.29
N SER A 104 -0.69 3.89 6.57
CA SER A 104 -0.86 5.08 7.40
C SER A 104 -0.66 6.41 6.65
N SER A 105 -1.06 7.50 7.27
CA SER A 105 -0.81 8.87 6.86
C SER A 105 -0.46 9.71 8.10
N PRO A 106 0.75 10.31 8.17
CA PRO A 106 1.83 10.21 7.19
C PRO A 106 2.48 8.82 7.14
N SER A 107 2.94 8.38 5.97
CA SER A 107 3.57 7.07 5.78
C SER A 107 5.09 7.18 5.61
N PRO A 108 5.90 6.30 6.23
CA PRO A 108 7.35 6.21 5.98
C PRO A 108 7.70 5.85 4.53
N ALA A 109 6.74 5.31 3.76
CA ALA A 109 6.93 5.04 2.35
C ALA A 109 6.94 6.31 1.48
N LEU A 110 6.42 7.43 2.00
CA LEU A 110 6.23 8.69 1.27
C LEU A 110 7.28 9.75 1.67
N GLN A 111 7.38 10.80 0.86
CA GLN A 111 8.24 11.94 1.17
C GLN A 111 7.60 12.80 2.25
N GLY A 112 8.43 13.45 3.08
CA GLY A 112 7.95 14.32 4.15
C GLY A 112 7.31 13.55 5.31
N TRP A 113 7.69 12.28 5.50
CA TRP A 113 7.26 11.51 6.67
C TRP A 113 7.77 12.17 7.96
N ASP A 114 6.85 12.38 8.89
CA ASP A 114 7.11 12.87 10.24
C ASP A 114 6.73 11.75 11.20
N ASN A 115 7.71 11.27 11.97
CA ASN A 115 7.52 10.21 12.95
C ASN A 115 6.86 10.69 14.26
N THR A 116 6.66 12.00 14.41
CA THR A 116 6.00 12.62 15.57
C THR A 116 4.55 13.02 15.29
N ALA A 117 4.14 13.00 14.02
CA ALA A 117 2.78 13.34 13.63
C ALA A 117 1.78 12.22 14.00
N ASP A 118 0.55 12.63 14.30
CA ASP A 118 -0.54 11.69 14.54
C ASP A 118 -0.82 10.83 13.31
N LEU A 119 -0.82 9.52 13.50
CA LEU A 119 -1.08 8.56 12.44
C LEU A 119 -2.58 8.41 12.22
N ARG A 120 -2.98 8.42 10.95
CA ARG A 120 -4.31 8.06 10.49
C ARG A 120 -4.22 6.88 9.52
N TYR A 121 -5.22 6.00 9.49
CA TYR A 121 -5.18 4.74 8.75
C TYR A 121 -6.18 4.74 7.58
N PRO A 122 -5.80 5.26 6.39
CA PRO A 122 -6.72 5.44 5.26
C PRO A 122 -7.37 4.14 4.75
N LEU A 123 -6.68 2.99 4.80
CA LEU A 123 -7.27 1.72 4.37
C LEU A 123 -8.35 1.25 5.36
N ILE A 124 -8.07 1.31 6.67
CA ILE A 124 -9.06 1.00 7.70
C ILE A 124 -10.26 1.93 7.60
N PHE A 125 -10.02 3.24 7.45
CA PHE A 125 -11.08 4.22 7.25
C PHE A 125 -11.95 3.86 6.03
N ALA A 126 -11.33 3.55 4.89
CA ALA A 126 -12.06 3.21 3.67
C ALA A 126 -12.94 1.97 3.86
N LEU A 127 -12.41 0.92 4.49
CA LEU A 127 -13.17 -0.30 4.77
C LEU A 127 -14.37 -0.03 5.69
N LYS A 128 -14.15 0.69 6.80
CA LYS A 128 -15.22 1.05 7.74
C LYS A 128 -16.27 1.96 7.09
N PHE A 129 -15.85 2.92 6.27
CA PHE A 129 -16.76 3.82 5.54
C PHE A 129 -17.61 3.07 4.51
N LEU A 130 -17.00 2.16 3.74
CA LEU A 130 -17.74 1.31 2.79
C LEU A 130 -18.76 0.41 3.50
N LEU A 131 -18.40 -0.18 4.65
CA LEU A 131 -19.31 -0.99 5.45
C LEU A 131 -20.48 -0.17 6.02
N ALA A 132 -20.22 1.04 6.52
CA ALA A 132 -21.26 1.95 7.00
C ALA A 132 -22.22 2.38 5.89
N LYS A 133 -21.70 2.62 4.68
CA LYS A 133 -22.52 2.88 3.49
C LYS A 133 -23.36 1.68 3.09
N ALA A 134 -22.77 0.49 3.05
CA ALA A 134 -23.49 -0.74 2.75
C ALA A 134 -24.62 -1.02 3.76
N ALA A 135 -24.40 -0.77 5.05
CA ALA A 135 -25.41 -0.90 6.09
C ALA A 135 -26.62 0.04 5.89
N LYS A 136 -26.43 1.16 5.16
CA LYS A 136 -27.48 2.12 4.77
C LYS A 136 -28.06 1.86 3.37
N GLY A 137 -27.67 0.77 2.71
CA GLY A 137 -28.11 0.43 1.36
C GLY A 137 -27.43 1.24 0.24
N LEU A 138 -26.32 1.92 0.54
CA LEU A 138 -25.53 2.68 -0.44
C LEU A 138 -24.39 1.82 -0.98
N GLU A 139 -24.68 1.02 -2.01
CA GLU A 139 -23.76 0.01 -2.55
C GLU A 139 -22.62 0.58 -3.41
N GLN A 140 -22.74 1.84 -3.86
CA GLN A 140 -21.76 2.48 -4.72
C GLN A 140 -21.04 3.62 -3.99
N THR A 141 -19.71 3.63 -4.10
CA THR A 141 -18.85 4.65 -3.51
C THR A 141 -17.67 4.92 -4.43
N THR A 142 -17.41 6.18 -4.73
CA THR A 142 -16.24 6.56 -5.54
C THR A 142 -15.00 6.77 -4.66
N LEU A 143 -13.81 6.60 -5.24
CA LEU A 143 -12.56 6.94 -4.52
C LEU A 143 -12.51 8.40 -4.07
N SER A 144 -13.10 9.32 -4.85
CA SER A 144 -13.18 10.74 -4.48
C SER A 144 -14.04 10.94 -3.25
N GLU A 145 -15.16 10.22 -3.14
CA GLU A 145 -16.04 10.30 -1.99
C GLU A 145 -15.35 9.79 -0.72
N ILE A 146 -14.66 8.65 -0.79
CA ILE A 146 -13.85 8.14 0.33
C ILE A 146 -12.80 9.16 0.75
N GLY A 147 -12.07 9.73 -0.22
CA GLY A 147 -11.06 10.76 0.04
C GLY A 147 -11.63 12.01 0.69
N SER A 148 -12.76 12.53 0.20
CA SER A 148 -13.43 13.69 0.78
C SER A 148 -13.95 13.43 2.19
N ALA A 149 -14.55 12.27 2.44
CA ALA A 149 -15.02 11.89 3.77
C ALA A 149 -13.84 11.69 4.75
N TYR A 150 -12.74 11.10 4.28
CA TYR A 150 -11.51 10.95 5.04
C TYR A 150 -10.94 12.31 5.44
N ASP A 151 -10.78 13.22 4.48
CA ASP A 151 -10.19 14.54 4.75
C ASP A 151 -11.10 15.39 5.67
N ALA A 152 -12.42 15.37 5.46
CA ALA A 152 -13.37 16.19 6.21
C ALA A 152 -13.62 15.69 7.65
N SER A 153 -13.57 14.38 7.88
CA SER A 153 -13.89 13.80 9.19
C SER A 153 -12.77 13.96 10.22
N GLY A 154 -11.51 14.03 9.77
CA GLY A 154 -10.35 13.97 10.67
C GLY A 154 -10.16 12.61 11.35
N PHE A 155 -10.94 11.59 10.99
CA PHE A 155 -10.92 10.27 11.63
C PHE A 155 -9.55 9.59 11.49
N THR A 156 -9.11 8.96 12.57
CA THR A 156 -7.87 8.21 12.64
C THR A 156 -8.02 6.80 12.08
N GLY A 157 -9.23 6.25 12.08
CA GLY A 157 -9.55 4.87 11.71
C GLY A 157 -9.95 4.01 12.91
N GLU A 158 -9.75 4.50 14.14
CA GLU A 158 -10.13 3.82 15.40
C GLU A 158 -11.59 4.08 15.81
N GLU A 159 -12.29 4.97 15.12
CA GLU A 159 -13.67 5.33 15.44
C GLU A 159 -14.62 4.14 15.32
N ASP A 160 -15.70 4.20 16.11
CA ASP A 160 -16.70 3.14 16.21
C ASP A 160 -17.74 3.19 15.07
N ALA A 161 -18.62 2.19 15.04
CA ALA A 161 -19.67 2.10 14.03
C ALA A 161 -20.58 3.34 14.03
N THR A 162 -20.94 3.86 15.20
CA THR A 162 -21.81 5.04 15.37
C THR A 162 -21.22 6.27 14.67
N ALA A 163 -19.92 6.51 14.84
CA ALA A 163 -19.22 7.63 14.23
C ALA A 163 -19.21 7.52 12.69
N PHE A 164 -18.95 6.33 12.15
CA PHE A 164 -18.98 6.10 10.70
C PHE A 164 -20.40 6.18 10.13
N GLU A 165 -21.41 5.69 10.84
CA GLU A 165 -22.81 5.85 10.45
C GLU A 165 -23.20 7.32 10.38
N ALA A 166 -22.79 8.15 11.34
CA ALA A 166 -23.05 9.58 11.34
C ALA A 166 -22.36 10.31 10.17
N LEU A 167 -21.18 9.83 9.75
CA LEU A 167 -20.44 10.38 8.62
C LEU A 167 -21.11 10.09 7.26
N VAL A 168 -21.82 8.97 7.14
CA VAL A 168 -22.59 8.64 5.93
C VAL A 168 -23.88 9.46 5.91
N VAL A 169 -23.81 10.64 5.29
CA VAL A 169 -25.01 11.46 5.02
C VAL A 169 -25.74 10.85 3.83
N SER A 170 -26.98 10.40 4.04
CA SER A 170 -27.84 9.95 2.95
C SER A 170 -28.04 11.11 1.97
N THR A 171 -27.44 11.02 0.79
CA THR A 171 -27.85 11.85 -0.34
C THR A 171 -29.18 11.28 -0.83
N THR A 172 -30.27 11.82 -0.28
CA THR A 172 -31.63 11.69 -0.83
C THR A 172 -31.71 12.28 -2.22
#